data_AF-A0A1H4SMA8-F1
#
_entry.id   AF-A0A1H4SMA8-F1
#
_cell.length_a   1.000
_cell.length_b   1.000
_cell.length_c   1.000
_cell.angle_alpha   90.00
_cell.angle_beta   90.00
_cell.angle_gamma   90.00
#
_symmetry.space_group_name_H-M   'P 1'
#
loop_
_entity.id
_entity.type
_entity.pdbx_description
1 polymer ?
#
loop_
_entity_poly.entity_id
_entity_poly.type
_entity_poly.pdbx_seq_one_letter_code
_entity_poly.pdbx_strand_id
1 'polypeptide(L)'
;MTMSFQGAALPLSNDTVEKTAKALGIEVAALRAFMEVEAPKGPFDAKGRPTMLFEPHKFYKHLPTSDKRARAVAEGLAYPRQGTKPYPSESYTRLLQAIEIDLEAALQSCSWGSTQIMGENYEELGYVSAKAMVIAAMDSADLQLVQTAKLMRAKPGLVNAIKKHDWATCARLWNGAGYAKNKYDVKLAKAYQKWLKKAPARPVAVVTDLSKEEIEAVQAQLKKRGYHLVGKVDGKWGSNTIGAISAFQTENGLPLTCKLDPATREELFGSNAPRPIGEARSKAGFADVQGLGIAKIAGGIGLGGSGLSAASEYLDKANEVKDKVVSAWDILEPIRGIVAAHPLLLVTVAGLAVASVAGVFIYAQIRNYRSGALA
;
A
#
# COMPACT_ATOMS: atom_id res chain seq x y z
N MET A 1 17.44 15.29 19.56
CA MET A 1 15.95 15.24 19.46
C MET A 1 15.52 13.81 19.71
N THR A 2 14.77 13.57 20.78
CA THR A 2 14.21 12.26 21.10
C THR A 2 13.17 11.87 20.04
N MET A 3 13.37 10.74 19.34
CA MET A 3 12.36 10.21 18.42
C MET A 3 11.12 9.76 19.21
N SER A 4 10.00 10.47 19.06
CA SER A 4 8.76 10.15 19.77
C SER A 4 8.05 8.89 19.24
N PHE A 5 8.38 8.47 18.01
CA PHE A 5 7.70 7.39 17.26
C PHE A 5 6.18 7.61 17.10
N GLN A 6 5.73 8.85 17.29
CA GLN A 6 4.36 9.27 17.03
C GLN A 6 4.29 9.82 15.61
N GLY A 7 3.53 9.15 14.76
CA GLY A 7 3.06 9.70 13.50
C GLY A 7 1.59 10.06 13.64
N ALA A 8 0.90 10.24 12.53
CA ALA A 8 -0.49 10.58 12.61
C ALA A 8 -1.36 9.36 13.06
N ALA A 9 -0.89 8.11 12.90
CA ALA A 9 -1.56 6.86 13.34
C ALA A 9 -2.97 6.59 12.76
N LEU A 10 -3.06 6.45 11.43
CA LEU A 10 -4.36 6.39 10.72
C LEU A 10 -4.96 5.00 10.87
N PRO A 11 -6.28 4.87 11.12
CA PRO A 11 -6.90 3.57 11.18
C PRO A 11 -6.85 2.87 9.81
N LEU A 12 -6.98 1.55 9.85
CA LEU A 12 -7.04 0.72 8.65
C LEU A 12 -8.37 0.96 7.94
N SER A 13 -8.33 1.27 6.64
CA SER A 13 -9.53 1.46 5.83
C SER A 13 -9.98 0.15 5.16
N ASN A 14 -11.30 -0.02 5.04
CA ASN A 14 -11.86 -1.18 4.34
C ASN A 14 -11.45 -1.23 2.85
N ASP A 15 -11.38 -0.07 2.20
CA ASP A 15 -10.94 0.07 0.81
C ASP A 15 -9.49 -0.42 0.61
N THR A 16 -8.56 -0.08 1.51
CA THR A 16 -7.18 -0.59 1.43
C THR A 16 -7.13 -2.11 1.61
N VAL A 17 -7.95 -2.68 2.50
CA VAL A 17 -8.05 -4.15 2.66
C VAL A 17 -8.53 -4.80 1.37
N GLU A 18 -9.58 -4.27 0.74
CA GLU A 18 -10.14 -4.80 -0.50
C GLU A 18 -9.17 -4.71 -1.67
N LYS A 19 -8.53 -3.54 -1.86
CA LYS A 19 -7.51 -3.33 -2.89
C LYS A 19 -6.31 -4.25 -2.69
N THR A 20 -5.86 -4.42 -1.44
CA THR A 20 -4.74 -5.29 -1.10
C THR A 20 -5.07 -6.75 -1.39
N ALA A 21 -6.25 -7.23 -0.95
CA ALA A 21 -6.71 -8.58 -1.22
C ALA A 21 -6.81 -8.85 -2.73
N LYS A 22 -7.40 -7.92 -3.49
CA LYS A 22 -7.48 -7.98 -4.96
C LYS A 22 -6.09 -8.04 -5.59
N ALA A 23 -5.16 -7.19 -5.15
CA ALA A 23 -3.81 -7.14 -5.70
C ALA A 23 -3.01 -8.42 -5.38
N LEU A 24 -3.28 -9.07 -4.25
CA LEU A 24 -2.71 -10.37 -3.88
C LEU A 24 -3.44 -11.54 -4.56
N GLY A 25 -4.62 -11.32 -5.14
CA GLY A 25 -5.45 -12.38 -5.73
C GLY A 25 -6.02 -13.35 -4.69
N ILE A 26 -6.28 -12.87 -3.48
CA ILE A 26 -6.86 -13.64 -2.36
C ILE A 26 -8.20 -13.04 -1.93
N GLU A 27 -8.98 -13.81 -1.18
CA GLU A 27 -10.24 -13.34 -0.63
C GLU A 27 -10.03 -12.28 0.47
N VAL A 28 -10.92 -11.28 0.54
CA VAL A 28 -10.93 -10.29 1.64
C VAL A 28 -11.04 -10.99 3.00
N ALA A 29 -11.84 -12.05 3.08
CA ALA A 29 -11.96 -12.85 4.30
C ALA A 29 -10.63 -13.52 4.69
N ALA A 30 -9.87 -14.03 3.73
CA ALA A 30 -8.56 -14.63 3.98
C ALA A 30 -7.53 -13.59 4.44
N LEU A 31 -7.50 -12.40 3.83
CA LEU A 31 -6.61 -11.33 4.27
C LEU A 31 -6.97 -10.86 5.69
N ARG A 32 -8.25 -10.66 5.99
CA ARG A 32 -8.69 -10.26 7.33
C ARG A 32 -8.42 -11.32 8.38
N ALA A 33 -8.55 -12.60 8.03
CA ALA A 33 -8.19 -13.71 8.91
C ALA A 33 -6.71 -13.71 9.25
N PHE A 34 -5.86 -13.52 8.23
CA PHE A 34 -4.42 -13.37 8.43
C PHE A 34 -4.12 -12.19 9.35
N MET A 35 -4.68 -11.01 9.08
CA MET A 35 -4.47 -9.83 9.91
C MET A 35 -4.95 -10.04 11.35
N GLU A 36 -6.09 -10.68 11.58
CA GLU A 36 -6.60 -10.93 12.93
C GLU A 36 -5.66 -11.83 13.75
N VAL A 37 -5.07 -12.85 13.13
CA VAL A 37 -4.18 -13.78 13.83
C VAL A 37 -2.79 -13.20 14.04
N GLU A 38 -2.28 -12.47 13.04
CA GLU A 38 -0.91 -11.93 13.05
C GLU A 38 -0.81 -10.54 13.69
N ALA A 39 -1.94 -9.85 13.92
CA ALA A 39 -2.00 -8.53 14.54
C ALA A 39 -2.76 -8.45 15.87
N PRO A 40 -2.47 -9.30 16.87
CA PRO A 40 -3.24 -9.35 18.11
C PRO A 40 -3.18 -8.06 18.94
N LYS A 41 -2.10 -7.27 18.81
CA LYS A 41 -1.93 -5.99 19.51
C LYS A 41 -2.47 -4.79 18.72
N GLY A 42 -2.96 -5.00 17.50
CA GLY A 42 -3.35 -3.93 16.60
C GLY A 42 -2.15 -3.16 16.00
N PRO A 43 -2.41 -2.15 15.17
CA PRO A 43 -1.39 -1.39 14.45
C PRO A 43 -0.63 -0.35 15.30
N PHE A 44 -1.28 0.18 16.34
CA PHE A 44 -0.75 1.24 17.20
C PHE A 44 -1.03 0.94 18.68
N ASP A 45 -0.12 1.39 19.56
CA ASP A 45 -0.30 1.37 21.00
C ASP A 45 -1.17 2.54 21.48
N ALA A 46 -1.45 2.60 22.80
CA ALA A 46 -2.27 3.64 23.41
C ALA A 46 -1.70 5.07 23.26
N LYS A 47 -0.43 5.23 22.86
CA LYS A 47 0.22 6.52 22.63
C LYS A 47 0.26 6.89 21.13
N GLY A 48 -0.39 6.12 20.27
CA GLY A 48 -0.38 6.32 18.82
C GLY A 48 0.94 5.95 18.14
N ARG A 49 1.78 5.15 18.80
CA ARG A 49 3.04 4.66 18.22
C ARG A 49 2.83 3.28 17.62
N PRO A 50 3.52 2.87 16.54
CA PRO A 50 3.38 1.53 16.01
C PRO A 50 3.60 0.47 17.08
N THR A 51 2.76 -0.56 17.12
CA THR A 51 3.04 -1.71 17.99
C THR A 51 4.38 -2.32 17.57
N MET A 52 5.28 -2.56 18.50
CA MET A 52 6.62 -3.03 18.17
C MET A 52 7.18 -3.95 19.23
N LEU A 53 8.11 -4.81 18.81
CA LEU A 53 8.94 -5.63 19.68
C LEU A 53 10.39 -5.42 19.30
N PHE A 54 11.22 -5.09 20.28
CA PHE A 54 12.66 -5.00 20.10
C PHE A 54 13.30 -6.38 20.29
N GLU A 55 14.11 -6.85 19.33
CA GLU A 55 14.76 -8.16 19.36
C GLU A 55 16.28 -8.02 19.63
N PRO A 56 16.76 -8.26 20.88
CA PRO A 56 18.16 -8.04 21.25
C PRO A 56 19.16 -8.83 20.40
N HIS A 57 18.77 -10.02 19.94
CA HIS A 57 19.61 -10.87 19.11
C HIS A 57 19.70 -10.39 17.66
N LYS A 58 18.65 -9.73 17.16
CA LYS A 58 18.70 -9.04 15.86
C LYS A 58 19.54 -7.78 15.96
N PHE A 59 19.47 -7.05 17.09
CA PHE A 59 20.32 -5.90 17.30
C PHE A 59 21.80 -6.29 17.29
N TYR A 60 22.17 -7.36 18.01
CA TYR A 60 23.53 -7.90 17.94
C TYR A 60 23.99 -8.18 16.50
N LYS A 61 23.13 -8.81 15.69
CA LYS A 61 23.41 -9.18 14.30
C LYS A 61 23.64 -7.96 13.39
N HIS A 62 22.81 -6.91 13.55
CA HIS A 62 22.81 -5.75 12.65
C HIS A 62 23.83 -4.67 13.02
N LEU A 63 24.43 -4.73 14.21
CA LEU A 63 25.47 -3.77 14.61
C LEU A 63 26.72 -3.91 13.74
N PRO A 64 27.20 -2.82 13.10
CA PRO A 64 28.18 -2.90 12.03
C PRO A 64 29.60 -3.18 12.52
N THR A 65 29.95 -2.81 13.76
CA THR A 65 31.31 -2.94 14.30
C THR A 65 31.35 -3.77 15.58
N SER A 66 32.51 -4.38 15.84
CA SER A 66 32.78 -5.09 17.10
C SER A 66 32.57 -4.20 18.32
N ASP A 67 32.98 -2.94 18.24
CA ASP A 67 32.93 -2.00 19.37
C ASP A 67 31.49 -1.62 19.71
N LYS A 68 30.65 -1.39 18.69
CA LYS A 68 29.22 -1.18 18.90
C LYS A 68 28.55 -2.43 19.48
N ARG A 69 28.91 -3.64 18.99
CA ARG A 69 28.42 -4.90 19.58
C ARG A 69 28.86 -5.05 21.04
N ALA A 70 30.11 -4.78 21.37
CA ALA A 70 30.64 -4.84 22.73
C ALA A 70 29.91 -3.85 23.65
N ARG A 71 29.74 -2.60 23.22
CA ARG A 71 28.95 -1.58 23.93
C ARG A 71 27.52 -2.06 24.17
N ALA A 72 26.82 -2.53 23.13
CA ALA A 72 25.44 -2.99 23.25
C ALA A 72 25.28 -4.21 24.17
N VAL A 73 26.26 -5.13 24.20
CA VAL A 73 26.28 -6.26 25.14
C VAL A 73 26.51 -5.77 26.57
N ALA A 74 27.47 -4.86 26.78
CA ALA A 74 27.77 -4.28 28.09
C ALA A 74 26.57 -3.52 28.68
N GLU A 75 25.83 -2.79 27.84
CA GLU A 75 24.59 -2.08 28.22
C GLU A 75 23.36 -3.01 28.33
N GLY A 76 23.51 -4.32 28.07
CA GLY A 76 22.41 -5.29 28.15
C GLY A 76 21.35 -5.12 27.05
N LEU A 77 21.70 -4.48 25.93
CA LEU A 77 20.85 -4.21 24.79
C LEU A 77 20.90 -5.31 23.72
N ALA A 78 22.01 -6.06 23.63
CA ALA A 78 22.23 -7.06 22.60
C ALA A 78 22.75 -8.40 23.15
N TYR A 79 22.37 -9.53 22.54
CA TYR A 79 22.90 -10.86 22.86
C TYR A 79 23.14 -11.68 21.58
N PRO A 80 24.17 -12.55 21.48
CA PRO A 80 24.43 -13.31 20.25
C PRO A 80 23.34 -14.31 19.86
N ARG A 81 22.61 -14.86 20.84
CA ARG A 81 21.59 -15.90 20.62
C ARG A 81 20.25 -15.50 21.20
N GLN A 82 19.17 -15.87 20.52
CA GLN A 82 17.81 -15.75 21.04
C GLN A 82 17.67 -16.56 22.34
N GLY A 83 16.91 -16.03 23.31
CA GLY A 83 16.66 -16.72 24.58
C GLY A 83 17.80 -16.63 25.61
N THR A 84 18.89 -15.90 25.32
CA THR A 84 20.00 -15.70 26.27
C THR A 84 19.54 -15.07 27.58
N LYS A 85 18.60 -14.12 27.51
CA LYS A 85 17.94 -13.52 28.68
C LYS A 85 16.46 -13.27 28.35
N PRO A 86 15.56 -13.29 29.35
CA PRO A 86 14.18 -12.85 29.17
C PRO A 86 14.13 -11.42 28.62
N TYR A 87 13.13 -11.15 27.78
CA TYR A 87 12.98 -9.83 27.19
C TYR A 87 12.36 -8.90 28.23
N PRO A 88 12.94 -7.72 28.49
CA PRO A 88 12.27 -6.73 29.33
C PRO A 88 10.92 -6.33 28.72
N SER A 89 9.94 -6.03 29.58
CA SER A 89 8.57 -5.71 29.15
C SER A 89 8.50 -4.46 28.26
N GLU A 90 9.37 -3.47 28.48
CA GLU A 90 9.34 -2.16 27.81
C GLU A 90 10.25 -2.11 26.57
N SER A 91 9.68 -2.40 25.39
CA SER A 91 10.45 -2.42 24.12
C SER A 91 10.89 -1.03 23.63
N TYR A 92 10.06 0.00 23.79
CA TYR A 92 10.41 1.36 23.33
C TYR A 92 11.57 1.99 24.11
N THR A 93 11.65 1.76 25.42
CA THR A 93 12.77 2.24 26.24
C THR A 93 14.09 1.66 25.75
N ARG A 94 14.10 0.36 25.45
CA ARG A 94 15.29 -0.32 24.89
C ARG A 94 15.64 0.19 23.50
N LEU A 95 14.63 0.42 22.65
CA LEU A 95 14.86 0.98 21.32
C LEU A 95 15.53 2.36 21.43
N LEU A 96 15.05 3.24 22.30
CA LEU A 96 15.65 4.56 22.48
C LEU A 96 17.12 4.47 22.91
N GLN A 97 17.45 3.54 23.82
CA GLN A 97 18.85 3.29 24.20
C GLN A 97 19.68 2.71 23.03
N ALA A 98 19.11 1.79 22.26
CA ALA A 98 19.78 1.19 21.10
C ALA A 98 20.06 2.21 19.99
N ILE A 99 19.19 3.20 19.79
CA ILE A 99 19.36 4.30 18.82
C ILE A 99 20.60 5.15 19.12
N GLU A 100 20.95 5.33 20.40
CA GLU A 100 22.17 6.03 20.83
C GLU A 100 23.45 5.26 20.48
N ILE A 101 23.34 3.98 20.10
CA ILE A 101 24.46 3.17 19.60
C ILE A 101 24.45 3.17 18.06
N ASP A 102 23.31 2.83 17.47
CA ASP A 102 23.14 2.79 16.02
C ASP A 102 21.67 2.82 15.62
N LEU A 103 21.25 3.92 14.97
CA LEU A 103 19.86 4.14 14.59
C LEU A 103 19.33 3.06 13.63
N GLU A 104 20.03 2.77 12.53
CA GLU A 104 19.52 1.85 11.51
C GLU A 104 19.49 0.41 12.04
N ALA A 105 20.56 -0.05 12.70
CA ALA A 105 20.58 -1.39 13.29
C ALA A 105 19.48 -1.57 14.35
N ALA A 106 19.22 -0.54 15.16
CA ALA A 106 18.15 -0.57 16.15
C ALA A 106 16.77 -0.72 15.51
N LEU A 107 16.49 0.03 14.43
CA LEU A 107 15.22 -0.06 13.72
C LEU A 107 15.05 -1.37 12.93
N GLN A 108 16.13 -1.89 12.35
CA GLN A 108 16.16 -3.21 11.70
C GLN A 108 15.86 -4.34 12.68
N SER A 109 16.27 -4.17 13.94
CA SER A 109 16.09 -5.15 15.02
C SER A 109 14.70 -5.16 15.66
N CYS A 110 13.76 -4.36 15.16
CA CYS A 110 12.40 -4.32 15.68
C CYS A 110 11.40 -4.91 14.67
N SER A 111 10.36 -5.56 15.17
CA SER A 111 9.12 -5.77 14.41
C SER A 111 8.22 -4.55 14.55
N TRP A 112 7.48 -4.21 13.49
CA TRP A 112 6.68 -2.98 13.42
C TRP A 112 5.24 -3.22 12.98
N GLY A 113 4.33 -2.54 13.67
CA GLY A 113 2.92 -2.43 13.33
C GLY A 113 2.12 -3.73 13.45
N SER A 114 0.95 -3.69 12.84
CA SER A 114 -0.10 -4.72 12.93
C SER A 114 0.46 -6.13 12.80
N THR A 115 1.05 -6.51 11.68
CA THR A 115 1.53 -7.87 11.42
C THR A 115 2.99 -8.11 11.80
N GLN A 116 3.56 -7.22 12.62
CA GLN A 116 4.90 -7.37 13.20
C GLN A 116 6.00 -7.59 12.14
N ILE A 117 6.00 -6.76 11.09
CA ILE A 117 7.00 -6.84 10.03
C ILE A 117 8.36 -6.39 10.56
N MET A 118 9.37 -7.26 10.47
CA MET A 118 10.73 -6.92 10.90
C MET A 118 11.33 -5.81 10.04
N GLY A 119 11.93 -4.82 10.69
CA GLY A 119 12.61 -3.70 10.06
C GLY A 119 13.77 -4.13 9.16
N GLU A 120 14.39 -5.29 9.41
CA GLU A 120 15.44 -5.86 8.54
C GLU A 120 14.97 -6.16 7.12
N ASN A 121 13.65 -6.23 6.87
CA ASN A 121 13.09 -6.46 5.53
C ASN A 121 12.95 -5.16 4.70
N TYR A 122 13.38 -3.99 5.18
CA TYR A 122 13.10 -2.70 4.53
C TYR A 122 13.43 -2.69 3.04
N GLU A 123 14.55 -3.29 2.64
CA GLU A 123 15.02 -3.34 1.24
C GLU A 123 14.10 -4.21 0.37
N GLU A 124 13.74 -5.40 0.84
CA GLU A 124 12.76 -6.29 0.18
C GLU A 124 11.40 -5.62 -0.01
N LEU A 125 11.05 -4.70 0.90
CA LEU A 125 9.82 -3.92 0.84
C LEU A 125 9.95 -2.63 0.01
N GLY A 126 11.11 -2.38 -0.59
CA GLY A 126 11.40 -1.24 -1.47
C GLY A 126 11.61 0.09 -0.73
N TYR A 127 12.01 0.04 0.55
CA TYR A 127 12.42 1.23 1.29
C TYR A 127 13.92 1.43 1.20
N VAL A 128 14.36 2.70 1.25
CA VAL A 128 15.80 3.05 1.23
C VAL A 128 16.50 2.81 2.57
N SER A 129 15.75 2.69 3.66
CA SER A 129 16.27 2.40 5.00
C SER A 129 15.19 1.86 5.94
N ALA A 130 15.59 1.27 7.07
CA ALA A 130 14.63 0.84 8.09
C ALA A 130 13.91 2.04 8.69
N LYS A 131 14.58 3.19 8.85
CA LYS A 131 13.93 4.45 9.25
C LYS A 131 12.80 4.85 8.31
N ALA A 132 12.99 4.77 6.99
CA ALA A 132 11.93 5.09 6.04
C ALA A 132 10.71 4.15 6.17
N MET A 133 10.95 2.86 6.38
CA MET A 133 9.90 1.87 6.64
C MET A 133 9.12 2.20 7.93
N VAL A 134 9.83 2.57 9.00
CA VAL A 134 9.22 2.90 10.29
C VAL A 134 8.39 4.18 10.23
N ILE A 135 8.88 5.22 9.55
CA ILE A 135 8.13 6.46 9.32
C ILE A 135 6.80 6.17 8.60
N ALA A 136 6.81 5.29 7.60
CA ALA A 136 5.58 4.87 6.93
C ALA A 136 4.64 4.10 7.87
N ALA A 137 5.18 3.23 8.74
CA ALA A 137 4.39 2.49 9.72
C ALA A 137 3.81 3.38 10.82
N MET A 138 4.49 4.48 11.18
CA MET A 138 4.01 5.52 12.10
C MET A 138 2.85 6.32 11.52
N ASP A 139 2.81 6.46 10.19
CA ASP A 139 1.72 7.18 9.55
C ASP A 139 0.42 6.37 9.62
N SER A 140 0.30 5.20 9.00
CA SER A 140 -1.02 4.53 8.92
C SER A 140 -0.99 3.02 9.02
N ALA A 141 -2.07 2.45 9.56
CA ALA A 141 -2.32 1.02 9.51
C ALA A 141 -2.50 0.52 8.07
N ASP A 142 -2.94 1.38 7.16
CA ASP A 142 -2.96 1.11 5.71
C ASP A 142 -1.55 0.88 5.16
N LEU A 143 -0.58 1.74 5.48
CA LEU A 143 0.81 1.55 5.07
C LEU A 143 1.46 0.33 5.74
N GLN A 144 1.09 0.01 6.98
CA GLN A 144 1.49 -1.26 7.61
C GLN A 144 0.92 -2.48 6.86
N LEU A 145 -0.32 -2.42 6.36
CA LEU A 145 -0.89 -3.47 5.52
C LEU A 145 -0.17 -3.57 4.16
N VAL A 146 0.22 -2.45 3.56
CA VAL A 146 1.04 -2.45 2.33
C VAL A 146 2.38 -3.16 2.57
N GLN A 147 3.06 -2.88 3.69
CA GLN A 147 4.29 -3.59 4.08
C GLN A 147 4.06 -5.09 4.22
N THR A 148 2.94 -5.47 4.86
CA THR A 148 2.53 -6.88 4.99
C THR A 148 2.38 -7.53 3.61
N ALA A 149 1.64 -6.90 2.71
CA ALA A 149 1.35 -7.44 1.39
C ALA A 149 2.61 -7.58 0.52
N LYS A 150 3.55 -6.63 0.62
CA LYS A 150 4.85 -6.74 -0.05
C LYS A 150 5.63 -7.94 0.49
N LEU A 151 5.71 -8.12 1.81
CA LEU A 151 6.40 -9.28 2.40
C LEU A 151 5.71 -10.60 2.04
N MET A 152 4.38 -10.62 1.97
CA MET A 152 3.62 -11.80 1.54
C MET A 152 4.01 -12.24 0.13
N ARG A 153 4.17 -11.29 -0.80
CA ARG A 153 4.59 -11.57 -2.18
C ARG A 153 6.05 -12.02 -2.26
N ALA A 154 6.91 -11.40 -1.46
CA ALA A 154 8.33 -11.75 -1.39
C ALA A 154 8.57 -13.18 -0.89
N LYS A 155 7.67 -13.73 -0.05
CA LYS A 155 7.76 -15.10 0.47
C LYS A 155 7.21 -16.12 -0.53
N PRO A 156 8.06 -16.95 -1.18
CA PRO A 156 7.61 -17.88 -2.20
C PRO A 156 6.56 -18.86 -1.67
N GLY A 157 5.47 -19.02 -2.41
CA GLY A 157 4.38 -19.94 -2.07
C GLY A 157 3.40 -19.45 -1.01
N LEU A 158 3.68 -18.36 -0.27
CA LEU A 158 2.79 -17.90 0.81
C LEU A 158 1.43 -17.44 0.30
N VAL A 159 1.41 -16.56 -0.71
CA VAL A 159 0.15 -16.09 -1.31
C VAL A 159 -0.67 -17.26 -1.88
N ASN A 160 0.01 -18.24 -2.51
CA ASN A 160 -0.65 -19.43 -3.04
C ASN A 160 -1.23 -20.31 -1.92
N ALA A 161 -0.53 -20.46 -0.79
CA ALA A 161 -1.03 -21.18 0.38
C ALA A 161 -2.29 -20.50 0.95
N ILE A 162 -2.26 -19.16 1.10
CA ILE A 162 -3.42 -18.39 1.54
C ILE A 162 -4.59 -18.56 0.56
N LYS A 163 -4.33 -18.45 -0.75
CA LYS A 163 -5.35 -18.60 -1.80
C LYS A 163 -6.02 -19.98 -1.82
N LYS A 164 -5.26 -21.03 -1.47
CA LYS A 164 -5.75 -22.41 -1.37
C LYS A 164 -6.31 -22.75 0.02
N HIS A 165 -6.31 -21.80 0.95
CA HIS A 165 -6.66 -22.02 2.35
C HIS A 165 -5.81 -23.12 3.02
N ASP A 166 -4.57 -23.29 2.57
CA ASP A 166 -3.57 -24.15 3.21
C ASP A 166 -2.93 -23.39 4.38
N TRP A 167 -3.67 -23.38 5.50
CA TRP A 167 -3.30 -22.63 6.70
C TRP A 167 -2.04 -23.16 7.38
N ALA A 168 -1.76 -24.46 7.25
CA ALA A 168 -0.54 -25.08 7.77
C ALA A 168 0.70 -24.58 7.03
N THR A 169 0.67 -24.58 5.69
CA THR A 169 1.77 -24.02 4.88
C THR A 169 1.88 -22.52 5.08
N CYS A 170 0.76 -21.78 5.12
CA CYS A 170 0.74 -20.36 5.41
C CYS A 170 1.44 -20.04 6.74
N ALA A 171 1.00 -20.70 7.82
CA ALA A 171 1.56 -20.52 9.16
C ALA A 171 3.04 -20.90 9.22
N ARG A 172 3.46 -21.99 8.55
CA ARG A 172 4.87 -22.41 8.49
C ARG A 172 5.76 -21.39 7.77
N LEU A 173 5.30 -20.83 6.65
CA LEU A 173 6.06 -19.86 5.86
C LEU A 173 6.16 -18.49 6.55
N TRP A 174 5.14 -18.13 7.33
CA TRP A 174 5.13 -16.86 8.06
C TRP A 174 5.81 -16.94 9.43
N ASN A 175 5.39 -17.90 10.27
CA ASN A 175 5.82 -18.04 11.67
C ASN A 175 7.00 -19.02 11.85
N GLY A 176 7.40 -19.73 10.79
CA GLY A 176 8.49 -20.72 10.83
C GLY A 176 8.05 -22.12 11.25
N ALA A 177 9.00 -23.05 11.30
CA ALA A 177 8.75 -24.47 11.56
C ALA A 177 8.05 -24.77 12.90
N GLY A 178 8.17 -23.87 13.88
CA GLY A 178 7.54 -23.98 15.20
C GLY A 178 6.06 -23.58 15.26
N TYR A 179 5.44 -23.19 14.14
CA TYR A 179 4.09 -22.59 14.13
C TYR A 179 3.03 -23.42 14.86
N ALA A 180 3.10 -24.76 14.75
CA ALA A 180 2.09 -25.66 15.30
C ALA A 180 2.02 -25.60 16.84
N LYS A 181 3.14 -25.29 17.52
CA LYS A 181 3.16 -25.13 18.99
C LYS A 181 2.21 -24.04 19.46
N ASN A 182 2.04 -22.99 18.65
CA ASN A 182 1.17 -21.85 18.92
C ASN A 182 -0.18 -21.93 18.19
N LYS A 183 -0.45 -23.05 17.50
CA LYS A 183 -1.68 -23.35 16.77
C LYS A 183 -2.07 -22.27 15.75
N TYR A 184 -1.08 -21.68 15.06
CA TYR A 184 -1.31 -20.60 14.10
C TYR A 184 -2.22 -21.01 12.95
N ASP A 185 -2.02 -22.20 12.41
CA ASP A 185 -2.87 -22.84 11.40
C ASP A 185 -4.34 -22.94 11.83
N VAL A 186 -4.59 -23.46 13.04
CA VAL A 186 -5.95 -23.60 13.59
C VAL A 186 -6.59 -22.22 13.80
N LYS A 187 -5.81 -21.26 14.30
CA LYS A 187 -6.27 -19.87 14.49
C LYS A 187 -6.62 -19.22 13.16
N LEU A 188 -5.79 -19.37 12.13
CA LEU A 188 -6.04 -18.86 10.78
C LEU A 188 -7.30 -19.47 10.17
N ALA A 189 -7.46 -20.79 10.25
CA ALA A 189 -8.65 -21.48 9.77
C ALA A 189 -9.93 -20.98 10.46
N LYS A 190 -9.91 -20.85 11.79
CA LYS A 190 -11.05 -20.35 12.57
C LYS A 190 -11.36 -18.88 12.25
N ALA A 191 -10.33 -18.04 12.14
CA ALA A 191 -10.49 -16.64 11.77
C ALA A 191 -11.04 -16.50 10.35
N TYR A 192 -10.61 -17.33 9.41
CA TYR A 192 -11.16 -17.35 8.05
C TYR A 192 -12.65 -17.67 8.04
N GLN A 193 -13.09 -18.70 8.76
CA GLN A 193 -14.52 -19.02 8.86
C GLN A 193 -15.34 -17.89 9.50
N LYS A 194 -14.78 -17.21 10.51
CA LYS A 194 -15.39 -16.02 11.11
C LYS A 194 -15.53 -14.89 10.09
N TRP A 195 -14.48 -14.59 9.33
CA TRP A 195 -14.48 -13.51 8.35
C TRP A 195 -15.28 -13.83 7.10
N LEU A 196 -15.40 -15.10 6.72
CA LEU A 196 -16.24 -15.54 5.62
C LEU A 196 -17.73 -15.28 5.94
N LYS A 197 -18.15 -15.50 7.19
CA LYS A 197 -19.51 -15.18 7.66
C LYS A 197 -19.77 -13.67 7.77
N LYS A 198 -18.74 -12.90 8.07
CA LYS A 198 -18.81 -11.42 8.19
C LYS A 198 -18.62 -10.71 6.86
N ALA A 199 -18.08 -11.37 5.86
CA ALA A 199 -18.01 -10.80 4.53
C ALA A 199 -19.44 -10.42 4.15
N PRO A 200 -19.67 -9.19 3.64
CA PRO A 200 -20.94 -8.94 2.99
C PRO A 200 -21.14 -10.08 2.02
N ALA A 201 -22.34 -10.70 2.03
CA ALA A 201 -22.65 -11.78 1.12
C ALA A 201 -22.04 -11.38 -0.22
N ARG A 202 -21.10 -12.21 -0.73
CA ARG A 202 -20.50 -11.99 -2.05
C ARG A 202 -21.68 -11.53 -2.90
N PRO A 203 -21.60 -10.45 -3.69
CA PRO A 203 -22.57 -10.30 -4.75
C PRO A 203 -22.34 -11.57 -5.59
N VAL A 204 -23.07 -12.65 -5.24
CA VAL A 204 -23.65 -13.60 -6.16
C VAL A 204 -24.03 -12.67 -7.27
N ALA A 205 -23.35 -12.81 -8.43
CA ALA A 205 -23.59 -11.98 -9.61
C ALA A 205 -25.06 -11.62 -9.54
N VAL A 206 -25.37 -10.35 -9.21
CA VAL A 206 -26.76 -10.01 -8.93
C VAL A 206 -27.43 -10.48 -10.19
N VAL A 207 -28.30 -11.49 -10.07
CA VAL A 207 -29.13 -11.88 -11.20
C VAL A 207 -30.00 -10.65 -11.35
N THR A 208 -29.52 -9.75 -12.19
CA THR A 208 -30.25 -8.60 -12.61
C THR A 208 -31.21 -9.17 -13.62
N ASP A 209 -32.51 -8.93 -13.47
CA ASP A 209 -33.49 -9.19 -14.54
C ASP A 209 -33.26 -8.29 -15.78
N LEU A 210 -32.11 -7.61 -15.83
CA LEU A 210 -31.68 -6.72 -16.89
C LEU A 210 -31.14 -7.52 -18.06
N SER A 211 -31.55 -7.12 -19.27
CA SER A 211 -30.96 -7.66 -20.48
C SER A 211 -29.49 -7.21 -20.62
N LYS A 212 -28.73 -7.89 -21.48
CA LYS A 212 -27.35 -7.50 -21.79
C LYS A 212 -27.28 -6.05 -22.27
N GLU A 213 -28.23 -5.63 -23.08
CA GLU A 213 -28.35 -4.28 -23.63
C GLU A 213 -28.59 -3.25 -22.53
N GLU A 214 -29.42 -3.57 -21.53
CA GLU A 214 -29.61 -2.71 -20.36
C GLU A 214 -28.33 -2.58 -19.53
N ILE A 215 -27.57 -3.67 -19.36
CA ILE A 215 -26.28 -3.63 -18.66
C ILE A 215 -25.27 -2.78 -19.43
N GLU A 216 -25.20 -2.92 -20.76
CA GLU A 216 -24.34 -2.09 -21.61
C GLU A 216 -24.72 -0.60 -21.52
N ALA A 217 -26.02 -0.29 -21.50
CA ALA A 217 -26.53 1.07 -21.32
C ALA A 217 -26.10 1.68 -19.97
N VAL A 218 -26.22 0.92 -18.87
CA VAL A 218 -25.75 1.35 -17.55
C VAL A 218 -24.25 1.59 -17.55
N GLN A 219 -23.47 0.66 -18.10
CA GLN A 219 -22.01 0.78 -18.15
C GLN A 219 -21.57 1.99 -18.97
N ALA A 220 -22.19 2.22 -20.12
CA ALA A 220 -21.92 3.36 -20.98
C ALA A 220 -22.27 4.68 -20.27
N GLN A 221 -23.42 4.73 -19.59
CA GLN A 221 -23.87 5.93 -18.89
C GLN A 221 -22.99 6.26 -17.67
N LEU A 222 -22.62 5.26 -16.85
CA LEU A 222 -21.66 5.43 -15.76
C LEU A 222 -20.31 5.95 -16.29
N LYS A 223 -19.82 5.39 -17.40
CA LYS A 223 -18.58 5.84 -18.03
C LYS A 223 -18.67 7.28 -18.53
N LYS A 224 -19.77 7.64 -19.19
CA LYS A 224 -20.07 9.00 -19.67
C LYS A 224 -20.13 10.01 -18.52
N ARG A 225 -20.68 9.61 -17.38
CA ARG A 225 -20.74 10.45 -16.17
C ARG A 225 -19.42 10.50 -15.39
N GLY A 226 -18.33 9.88 -15.86
CA GLY A 226 -17.01 9.98 -15.24
C GLY A 226 -16.67 8.85 -14.24
N TYR A 227 -17.47 7.80 -14.18
CA TYR A 227 -17.20 6.60 -13.36
C TYR A 227 -16.38 5.58 -14.15
N HIS A 228 -15.15 5.93 -14.51
CA HIS A 228 -14.29 5.13 -15.39
C HIS A 228 -13.91 3.74 -14.83
N LEU A 229 -14.12 3.48 -13.54
CA LEU A 229 -13.92 2.17 -12.90
C LEU A 229 -14.75 1.06 -13.58
N VAL A 230 -15.85 1.42 -14.24
CA VAL A 230 -16.70 0.49 -15.00
C VAL A 230 -15.92 -0.22 -16.12
N GLY A 231 -14.90 0.42 -16.70
CA GLY A 231 -14.02 -0.18 -17.69
C GLY A 231 -14.63 -0.29 -19.09
N LYS A 232 -14.57 -1.50 -19.66
CA LYS A 232 -15.14 -1.80 -20.98
C LYS A 232 -16.64 -2.03 -20.84
N VAL A 233 -17.41 -1.49 -21.77
CA VAL A 233 -18.84 -1.81 -21.92
C VAL A 233 -18.92 -3.21 -22.55
N ASP A 234 -19.30 -4.20 -21.76
CA ASP A 234 -19.26 -5.62 -22.13
C ASP A 234 -20.55 -6.39 -21.80
N GLY A 235 -21.54 -5.70 -21.25
CA GLY A 235 -22.84 -6.27 -20.90
C GLY A 235 -22.79 -7.24 -19.73
N LYS A 236 -21.72 -7.22 -18.93
CA LYS A 236 -21.58 -8.09 -17.75
C LYS A 236 -21.72 -7.29 -16.45
N TRP A 237 -22.63 -7.72 -15.58
CA TRP A 237 -22.77 -7.16 -14.23
C TRP A 237 -21.70 -7.69 -13.27
N GLY A 238 -20.44 -7.37 -13.56
CA GLY A 238 -19.27 -7.80 -12.79
C GLY A 238 -18.83 -6.80 -11.71
N SER A 239 -17.70 -7.09 -11.06
CA SER A 239 -17.14 -6.28 -9.96
C SER A 239 -16.87 -4.81 -10.34
N ASN A 240 -16.52 -4.55 -11.60
CA ASN A 240 -16.25 -3.19 -12.08
C ASN A 240 -17.55 -2.38 -12.23
N THR A 241 -18.61 -3.01 -12.76
CA THR A 241 -19.96 -2.42 -12.85
C THR A 241 -20.51 -2.14 -11.45
N ILE A 242 -20.36 -3.10 -10.53
CA ILE A 242 -20.74 -2.94 -9.12
C ILE A 242 -19.97 -1.77 -8.49
N GLY A 243 -18.65 -1.73 -8.61
CA GLY A 243 -17.85 -0.64 -8.02
C GLY A 243 -18.22 0.74 -8.58
N ALA A 244 -18.51 0.82 -9.89
CA ALA A 244 -18.92 2.07 -10.52
C ALA A 244 -20.31 2.53 -10.06
N ILE A 245 -21.30 1.62 -9.97
CA ILE A 245 -22.65 1.98 -9.55
C ILE A 245 -22.72 2.26 -8.04
N SER A 246 -21.92 1.59 -7.21
CA SER A 246 -21.79 1.89 -5.78
C SER A 246 -21.25 3.30 -5.54
N ALA A 247 -20.22 3.70 -6.30
CA ALA A 247 -19.67 5.05 -6.24
C ALA A 247 -20.72 6.07 -6.69
N PHE A 248 -21.45 5.77 -7.77
CA PHE A 248 -22.54 6.60 -8.27
C PHE A 248 -23.63 6.82 -7.21
N GLN A 249 -24.10 5.75 -6.57
CA GLN A 249 -25.11 5.84 -5.53
C GLN A 249 -24.64 6.70 -4.36
N THR A 250 -23.45 6.43 -3.86
CA THR A 250 -22.88 7.14 -2.71
C THR A 250 -22.73 8.64 -2.99
N GLU A 251 -22.21 9.00 -4.16
CA GLU A 251 -21.89 10.40 -4.50
C GLU A 251 -23.11 11.23 -4.90
N ASN A 252 -24.23 10.59 -5.24
CA ASN A 252 -25.51 11.26 -5.49
C ASN A 252 -26.49 11.10 -4.31
N GLY A 253 -26.02 10.65 -3.13
CA GLY A 253 -26.84 10.55 -1.92
C GLY A 253 -27.91 9.45 -1.96
N LEU A 254 -27.75 8.44 -2.82
CA LEU A 254 -28.67 7.31 -2.95
C LEU A 254 -28.30 6.16 -1.99
N PRO A 255 -29.25 5.29 -1.63
CA PRO A 255 -28.96 4.06 -0.90
C PRO A 255 -27.94 3.17 -1.64
N LEU A 256 -26.95 2.65 -0.92
CA LEU A 256 -25.92 1.78 -1.47
C LEU A 256 -26.46 0.35 -1.67
N THR A 257 -27.20 0.13 -2.75
CA THR A 257 -27.79 -1.19 -3.08
C THR A 257 -26.92 -2.01 -4.02
N CYS A 258 -25.96 -1.38 -4.72
CA CYS A 258 -25.12 -1.98 -5.75
C CYS A 258 -25.90 -2.55 -6.96
N LYS A 259 -27.16 -2.12 -7.13
CA LYS A 259 -28.11 -2.54 -8.18
C LYS A 259 -28.65 -1.32 -8.93
N LEU A 260 -29.26 -1.54 -10.09
CA LEU A 260 -30.07 -0.54 -10.78
C LEU A 260 -31.51 -0.55 -10.22
N ASP A 261 -31.69 -0.14 -8.97
CA ASP A 261 -33.02 0.07 -8.39
C ASP A 261 -33.74 1.30 -9.02
N PRO A 262 -35.05 1.49 -8.81
CA PRO A 262 -35.79 2.58 -9.44
C PRO A 262 -35.19 3.97 -9.21
N ALA A 263 -34.75 4.27 -7.99
CA ALA A 263 -34.13 5.56 -7.65
C ALA A 263 -32.77 5.74 -8.35
N THR A 264 -31.96 4.69 -8.40
CA THR A 264 -30.67 4.69 -9.11
C THR A 264 -30.87 4.81 -10.62
N ARG A 265 -31.90 4.16 -11.18
CA ARG A 265 -32.25 4.26 -12.60
C ARG A 265 -32.68 5.67 -12.96
N GLU A 266 -33.57 6.25 -12.17
CA GLU A 266 -34.05 7.61 -12.35
C GLU A 266 -32.89 8.61 -12.28
N GLU A 267 -32.03 8.52 -11.28
CA GLU A 267 -30.89 9.45 -11.15
C GLU A 267 -29.87 9.22 -12.28
N LEU A 268 -29.52 7.97 -12.61
CA LEU A 268 -28.48 7.65 -13.60
C LEU A 268 -28.85 8.09 -15.02
N PHE A 269 -30.12 7.92 -15.41
CA PHE A 269 -30.61 8.18 -16.76
C PHE A 269 -31.44 9.46 -16.88
N GLY A 270 -32.05 9.96 -15.80
CA GLY A 270 -32.82 11.20 -15.78
C GLY A 270 -31.96 12.46 -15.81
N SER A 271 -30.67 12.35 -15.48
CA SER A 271 -29.69 13.44 -15.55
C SER A 271 -28.39 13.02 -16.23
N ASN A 272 -27.79 13.93 -17.00
CA ASN A 272 -26.44 13.78 -17.56
C ASN A 272 -25.38 14.54 -16.73
N ALA A 273 -25.71 14.95 -15.50
CA ALA A 273 -24.78 15.67 -14.65
C ALA A 273 -23.48 14.86 -14.48
N PRO A 274 -22.29 15.44 -14.75
CA PRO A 274 -21.04 14.74 -14.55
C PRO A 274 -20.88 14.38 -13.08
N ARG A 275 -20.08 13.36 -12.79
CA ARG A 275 -19.72 12.95 -11.43
C ARG A 275 -19.39 14.18 -10.59
N PRO A 276 -20.06 14.39 -9.44
CA PRO A 276 -19.79 15.52 -8.57
C PRO A 276 -18.29 15.61 -8.24
N ILE A 277 -17.68 16.71 -8.62
CA ILE A 277 -16.29 16.99 -8.27
C ILE A 277 -16.35 17.61 -6.88
N GLY A 278 -15.91 16.87 -5.86
CA GLY A 278 -15.83 17.39 -4.49
C GLY A 278 -15.09 18.73 -4.47
N GLU A 279 -15.52 19.66 -3.62
CA GLU A 279 -15.10 21.07 -3.61
C GLU A 279 -13.57 21.27 -3.58
N ALA A 280 -12.84 20.33 -2.97
CA ALA A 280 -11.38 20.32 -2.93
C ALA A 280 -10.72 20.00 -4.29
N ARG A 281 -11.36 19.19 -5.15
CA ARG A 281 -10.87 18.88 -6.51
C ARG A 281 -11.25 19.95 -7.53
N SER A 282 -12.35 20.66 -7.33
CA SER A 282 -12.78 21.74 -8.22
C SER A 282 -11.98 23.03 -8.01
N LYS A 283 -11.40 23.21 -6.82
CA LYS A 283 -10.50 24.33 -6.48
C LYS A 283 -9.01 24.00 -6.65
N ALA A 284 -8.67 22.77 -7.02
CA ALA A 284 -7.28 22.34 -7.18
C ALA A 284 -6.65 22.97 -8.44
N GLY A 285 -5.67 23.84 -8.26
CA GLY A 285 -4.89 24.48 -9.32
C GLY A 285 -3.53 23.82 -9.55
N PHE A 286 -2.78 24.30 -10.55
CA PHE A 286 -1.43 23.80 -10.87
C PHE A 286 -0.47 23.86 -9.66
N ALA A 287 -0.65 24.82 -8.75
CA ALA A 287 0.12 24.96 -7.51
C ALA A 287 -0.13 23.82 -6.50
N ASP A 288 -1.35 23.26 -6.47
CA ASP A 288 -1.67 22.11 -5.60
C ASP A 288 -1.01 20.82 -6.11
N VAL A 289 -0.65 20.79 -7.41
CA VAL A 289 0.16 19.73 -8.04
C VAL A 289 1.66 19.96 -7.78
N GLN A 290 2.12 21.22 -7.63
CA GLN A 290 3.51 21.55 -7.28
C GLN A 290 3.89 21.10 -5.84
N GLY A 291 2.95 21.15 -4.90
CA GLY A 291 3.15 20.72 -3.50
C GLY A 291 3.32 19.21 -3.29
N LEU A 292 3.04 18.39 -4.31
CA LEU A 292 3.24 16.93 -4.33
C LEU A 292 4.70 16.51 -4.63
N GLY A 293 5.64 17.47 -4.68
CA GLY A 293 7.05 17.19 -4.92
C GLY A 293 7.43 16.94 -6.38
N ILE A 294 6.53 17.22 -7.33
CA ILE A 294 6.84 17.18 -8.78
C ILE A 294 7.66 18.44 -9.18
N ALA A 295 7.64 19.50 -8.36
CA ALA A 295 8.25 20.80 -8.66
C ALA A 295 9.80 20.85 -8.67
N LYS A 296 10.53 19.81 -8.25
CA LYS A 296 12.00 19.79 -8.41
C LYS A 296 12.49 19.50 -9.84
N ILE A 297 11.57 19.30 -10.79
CA ILE A 297 11.85 19.32 -12.23
C ILE A 297 11.48 20.68 -12.85
N ALA A 298 10.59 21.45 -12.22
CA ALA A 298 10.08 22.71 -12.75
C ALA A 298 11.00 23.93 -12.53
N GLY A 299 12.04 23.80 -11.69
CA GLY A 299 13.00 24.87 -11.41
C GLY A 299 14.03 25.15 -12.53
N GLY A 300 13.92 24.50 -13.68
CA GLY A 300 14.84 24.67 -14.81
C GLY A 300 14.20 25.18 -16.10
N ILE A 301 12.90 25.47 -16.11
CA ILE A 301 12.18 25.87 -17.33
C ILE A 301 11.28 27.04 -16.99
N GLY A 302 11.84 28.24 -17.10
CA GLY A 302 11.10 29.48 -16.94
C GLY A 302 10.04 29.58 -18.03
N LEU A 303 8.78 29.44 -17.66
CA LEU A 303 7.64 29.88 -18.46
C LEU A 303 6.57 30.41 -17.52
N GLY A 304 6.57 31.74 -17.38
CA GLY A 304 5.32 32.46 -17.24
C GLY A 304 4.59 32.45 -18.58
N GLY A 305 3.26 32.42 -18.51
CA GLY A 305 2.35 32.93 -19.53
C GLY A 305 2.36 32.29 -20.92
N SER A 306 1.24 31.62 -21.24
CA SER A 306 0.61 31.55 -22.58
C SER A 306 1.39 30.95 -23.76
N GLY A 307 0.81 29.92 -24.38
CA GLY A 307 0.95 29.68 -25.82
C GLY A 307 1.63 28.37 -26.22
N LEU A 308 0.85 27.50 -26.88
CA LEU A 308 1.36 26.40 -27.71
C LEU A 308 2.18 26.96 -28.88
N SER A 309 3.51 26.89 -28.84
CA SER A 309 4.36 26.85 -30.05
C SER A 309 5.85 26.72 -29.70
N ALA A 310 6.42 25.52 -29.78
CA ALA A 310 7.84 25.26 -30.15
C ALA A 310 8.20 23.79 -29.88
N ALA A 311 7.76 22.89 -30.78
CA ALA A 311 8.04 21.46 -30.67
C ALA A 311 9.37 21.04 -31.33
N SER A 312 10.07 21.91 -32.07
CA SER A 312 11.28 21.51 -32.80
C SER A 312 12.58 21.67 -32.01
N GLU A 313 12.64 22.57 -31.03
CA GLU A 313 13.89 22.84 -30.28
C GLU A 313 14.21 21.79 -29.20
N TYR A 314 13.25 20.91 -28.88
CA TYR A 314 13.41 19.81 -27.93
C TYR A 314 14.14 18.58 -28.51
N LEU A 315 14.16 18.42 -29.84
CA LEU A 315 14.72 17.24 -30.50
C LEU A 315 16.25 17.24 -30.54
N ASP A 316 16.88 18.41 -30.65
CA ASP A 316 18.34 18.50 -30.79
C ASP A 316 19.07 18.32 -29.45
N LYS A 317 18.47 18.73 -28.32
CA LYS A 317 19.02 18.48 -26.96
C LYS A 317 18.85 17.03 -26.49
N ALA A 318 17.94 16.26 -27.09
CA ALA A 318 17.76 14.86 -26.77
C ALA A 318 18.95 13.99 -27.25
N ASN A 319 19.69 14.43 -28.27
CA ASN A 319 20.85 13.70 -28.78
C ASN A 319 22.10 13.85 -27.89
N GLU A 320 22.20 14.91 -27.09
CA GLU A 320 23.34 15.14 -26.18
C GLU A 320 23.26 14.27 -24.91
N VAL A 321 22.07 13.73 -24.60
CA VAL A 321 21.83 12.82 -23.46
C VAL A 321 22.23 11.36 -23.80
N LYS A 322 22.48 11.05 -25.08
CA LYS A 322 22.68 9.69 -25.61
C LYS A 322 23.88 8.95 -24.98
N ASP A 323 24.91 9.67 -24.54
CA ASP A 323 26.15 9.06 -24.05
C ASP A 323 26.16 8.72 -22.55
N LYS A 324 25.17 9.16 -21.77
CA LYS A 324 25.05 8.83 -20.33
C LYS A 324 24.02 7.75 -20.00
N VAL A 325 23.24 7.30 -20.99
CA VAL A 325 22.20 6.27 -20.80
C VAL A 325 22.72 4.87 -21.13
N VAL A 326 23.88 4.74 -21.76
CA VAL A 326 24.45 3.45 -22.22
C VAL A 326 24.55 2.40 -21.09
N SER A 327 24.81 2.79 -19.84
CA SER A 327 24.91 1.83 -18.71
C SER A 327 23.58 1.36 -18.12
N ALA A 328 22.47 2.05 -18.41
CA ALA A 328 21.13 1.61 -18.01
C ALA A 328 20.47 0.71 -19.06
N TRP A 329 21.01 0.66 -20.28
CA TRP A 329 20.46 -0.11 -21.39
C TRP A 329 20.78 -1.61 -21.35
N ASP A 330 21.84 -2.02 -20.64
CA ASP A 330 22.20 -3.45 -20.49
C ASP A 330 21.22 -4.23 -19.59
N ILE A 331 20.41 -3.53 -18.79
CA ILE A 331 19.40 -4.12 -17.90
C ILE A 331 18.11 -4.47 -18.69
N LEU A 332 17.92 -3.90 -19.89
CA LEU A 332 16.68 -4.01 -20.67
C LEU A 332 16.79 -4.98 -21.87
N GLU A 333 17.92 -5.66 -22.02
CA GLU A 333 18.21 -6.68 -23.04
C GLU A 333 17.08 -7.73 -23.24
N PRO A 334 16.43 -8.26 -22.18
CA PRO A 334 15.38 -9.28 -22.34
C PRO A 334 14.08 -8.79 -23.00
N ILE A 335 13.89 -7.47 -23.11
CA ILE A 335 12.63 -6.83 -23.55
C ILE A 335 12.82 -6.06 -24.87
N ARG A 336 14.03 -6.16 -25.46
CA ARG A 336 14.47 -5.40 -26.64
C ARG A 336 13.57 -5.61 -27.87
N GLY A 337 13.00 -6.81 -28.03
CA GLY A 337 12.05 -7.11 -29.11
C GLY A 337 10.65 -6.49 -28.94
N ILE A 338 10.25 -6.15 -27.71
CA ILE A 338 8.91 -5.61 -27.41
C ILE A 338 8.89 -4.08 -27.49
N VAL A 339 9.99 -3.42 -27.10
CA VAL A 339 10.12 -1.96 -27.12
C VAL A 339 10.28 -1.42 -28.55
N ALA A 340 10.92 -2.17 -29.46
CA ALA A 340 11.10 -1.75 -30.85
C ALA A 340 9.78 -1.66 -31.66
N ALA A 341 8.70 -2.28 -31.18
CA ALA A 341 7.42 -2.32 -31.90
C ALA A 341 6.44 -1.18 -31.52
N HIS A 342 6.59 -0.52 -30.36
CA HIS A 342 5.56 0.38 -29.82
C HIS A 342 6.12 1.59 -29.02
N PRO A 343 6.39 2.74 -29.67
CA PRO A 343 7.00 3.93 -29.06
C PRO A 343 6.21 4.59 -27.91
N LEU A 344 4.89 4.38 -27.84
CA LEU A 344 4.01 4.93 -26.79
C LEU A 344 4.09 4.18 -25.44
N LEU A 345 4.72 3.01 -25.40
CA LEU A 345 4.91 2.24 -24.15
C LEU A 345 6.08 2.74 -23.28
N LEU A 346 6.98 3.57 -23.84
CA LEU A 346 8.10 4.16 -23.10
C LEU A 346 7.63 5.08 -21.95
N VAL A 347 6.52 5.79 -22.15
CA VAL A 347 5.94 6.71 -21.15
C VAL A 347 5.31 5.96 -19.97
N THR A 348 4.84 4.74 -20.19
CA THR A 348 4.12 3.96 -19.16
C THR A 348 5.05 3.07 -18.34
N VAL A 349 6.11 2.52 -18.93
CA VAL A 349 7.07 1.66 -18.19
C VAL A 349 8.02 2.49 -17.32
N ALA A 350 8.48 3.66 -17.79
CA ALA A 350 9.28 4.57 -16.97
C ALA A 350 8.48 5.14 -15.77
N GLY A 351 7.18 5.42 -15.98
CA GLY A 351 6.27 5.85 -14.92
C GLY A 351 6.03 4.79 -13.83
N LEU A 352 6.04 3.51 -14.21
CA LEU A 352 5.86 2.40 -13.26
C LEU A 352 7.13 2.12 -12.44
N ALA A 353 8.32 2.31 -13.00
CA ALA A 353 9.58 2.17 -12.26
C ALA A 353 9.77 3.27 -11.20
N VAL A 354 9.38 4.51 -11.53
CA VAL A 354 9.43 5.67 -10.60
C VAL A 354 8.36 5.59 -9.50
N ALA A 355 7.22 4.96 -9.77
CA ALA A 355 6.15 4.75 -8.78
C ALA A 355 6.56 3.86 -7.58
N SER A 356 7.64 3.08 -7.70
CA SER A 356 8.16 2.21 -6.63
C SER A 356 8.75 3.00 -5.45
N VAL A 357 9.28 4.20 -5.71
CA VAL A 357 10.07 4.98 -4.74
C VAL A 357 9.28 6.17 -4.18
N ALA A 358 8.30 6.71 -4.91
CA ALA A 358 7.51 7.89 -4.49
C ALA A 358 6.18 7.55 -3.74
N GLY A 359 5.69 6.31 -3.82
CA GLY A 359 4.35 5.94 -3.31
C GLY A 359 4.16 6.03 -1.80
N VAL A 360 5.22 6.17 -1.01
CA VAL A 360 5.16 6.25 0.45
C VAL A 360 4.94 7.69 0.94
N PHE A 361 5.38 8.71 0.19
CA PHE A 361 5.31 10.11 0.61
C PHE A 361 3.94 10.77 0.33
N ILE A 362 3.25 10.35 -0.73
CA ILE A 362 1.96 10.94 -1.15
C ILE A 362 0.81 10.57 -0.19
N TYR A 363 0.88 9.39 0.43
CA TYR A 363 -0.17 8.94 1.36
C TYR A 363 -0.21 9.76 2.66
N ALA A 364 0.95 10.17 3.19
CA ALA A 364 1.06 10.97 4.40
C ALA A 364 0.58 12.42 4.21
N GLN A 365 0.75 13.00 3.01
CA GLN A 365 0.27 14.36 2.71
C GLN A 365 -1.24 14.44 2.50
N ILE A 366 -1.86 13.43 1.86
CA ILE A 366 -3.32 13.36 1.69
C ILE A 366 -4.04 13.31 3.04
N ARG A 367 -3.36 12.78 4.06
CA ARG A 367 -3.86 12.69 5.41
C ARG A 367 -3.79 14.01 6.18
N ASN A 368 -2.66 14.73 6.12
CA ASN A 368 -2.52 16.02 6.82
C ASN A 368 -3.54 17.05 6.31
N TYR A 369 -3.95 16.95 5.04
CA TYR A 369 -5.03 17.75 4.47
C TYR A 369 -6.43 17.34 4.95
N ARG A 370 -6.62 16.09 5.41
CA ARG A 370 -7.92 15.56 5.88
C ARG A 370 -8.20 15.80 7.37
N SER A 371 -7.21 16.18 8.18
CA SER A 371 -7.37 16.38 9.63
C SER A 371 -7.50 17.84 10.07
N GLY A 372 -7.49 18.81 9.14
CA GLY A 372 -7.73 20.23 9.46
C GLY A 372 -6.70 20.88 10.42
N ALA A 373 -5.58 20.22 10.68
CA ALA A 373 -4.56 20.68 11.63
C ALA A 373 -3.48 21.48 10.90
N LEU A 374 -3.87 22.57 10.23
CA LEU A 374 -3.01 23.67 9.80
C LEU A 374 -3.94 24.86 9.47
N ALA A 375 -4.28 25.62 10.52
CA ALA A 375 -4.48 27.06 10.40
C ALA A 375 -3.12 27.74 10.60
#